data_AF-A0A7R6V8E6-F1
#
_entry.id   AF-A0A7R6V8E6-F1
#
_cell.length_a   1.000
_cell.length_b   1.000
_cell.length_c   1.000
_cell.angle_alpha   90.00
_cell.angle_beta   90.00
_cell.angle_gamma   90.00
#
_symmetry.space_group_name_H-M   'P 1'
#
loop_
_entity.id
_entity.type
_entity.pdbx_description
1 polymer ?
#
loop_
_entity_poly.entity_id
_entity_poly.type
_entity_poly.pdbx_seq_one_letter_code
_entity_poly.pdbx_strand_id
1 'polypeptide(L)'
;MNVSSCVVRCNPKDVENVKKRIEESGVCDIHIVDEKGYIIVTIEGDGIEEEIKKLKTLQFLEGVLSAEMVFSYSEEELDALRDDLEIQEPVPEILEKDVPAEQIVYHGDLKKKYI
;
A
#
# COMPACT_ATOMS: atom_id res chain seq x y z
N MET A 1 2.68 -7.03 9.46
CA MET A 1 3.78 -6.93 8.46
C MET A 1 3.19 -6.86 7.06
N ASN A 2 3.53 -5.83 6.31
CA ASN A 2 3.05 -5.57 4.95
C ASN A 2 4.06 -6.10 3.93
N VAL A 3 3.55 -6.60 2.81
CA VAL A 3 4.35 -7.10 1.69
C VAL A 3 3.92 -6.41 0.42
N SER A 4 4.84 -5.69 -0.22
CA SER A 4 4.59 -4.92 -1.43
C SER A 4 5.49 -5.36 -2.58
N SER A 5 4.89 -5.61 -3.74
CA SER A 5 5.63 -5.86 -4.98
C SER A 5 5.92 -4.56 -5.72
N CYS A 6 7.17 -4.39 -6.15
CA CYS A 6 7.64 -3.22 -6.87
C CYS A 6 8.37 -3.62 -8.15
N VAL A 7 8.12 -2.85 -9.21
CA VAL A 7 8.83 -2.97 -10.50
C VAL A 7 9.79 -1.81 -10.61
N VAL A 8 11.08 -2.13 -10.62
CA VAL A 8 12.18 -1.20 -10.86
C VAL A 8 12.54 -1.26 -12.35
N ARG A 9 12.61 -0.10 -12.99
CA ARG A 9 13.06 0.05 -14.37
C ARG A 9 14.41 0.74 -14.40
N CYS A 10 15.32 0.20 -15.19
CA CYS A 10 16.63 0.78 -15.44
C CYS A 10 17.00 0.67 -16.92
N ASN A 11 18.13 1.24 -17.31
CA ASN A 11 18.64 1.05 -18.67
C ASN A 11 19.10 -0.42 -18.82
N PRO A 12 18.74 -1.14 -19.91
CA PRO A 12 19.23 -2.49 -20.20
C PRO A 12 20.74 -2.66 -20.03
N LYS A 13 21.52 -1.62 -20.34
CA LYS A 13 22.99 -1.64 -20.22
C LYS A 13 23.51 -1.59 -18.78
N ASP A 14 22.68 -1.20 -17.82
CA ASP A 14 23.04 -0.96 -16.42
C ASP A 14 22.34 -1.92 -15.45
N VAL A 15 21.61 -2.92 -15.96
CA VAL A 15 20.82 -3.87 -15.16
C VAL A 15 21.65 -4.56 -14.09
N GLU A 16 22.84 -5.04 -14.44
CA GLU A 16 23.69 -5.78 -13.50
C GLU A 16 24.21 -4.87 -12.37
N ASN A 17 24.52 -3.61 -12.67
CA ASN A 17 24.96 -2.64 -11.66
C ASN A 17 23.82 -2.24 -10.74
N VAL A 18 22.63 -1.99 -11.31
CA VAL A 18 21.42 -1.67 -10.52
C VAL A 18 21.05 -2.85 -9.63
N LYS A 19 21.09 -4.08 -10.15
CA LYS A 19 20.88 -5.31 -9.36
C LYS A 19 21.82 -5.36 -8.16
N LYS A 20 23.13 -5.17 -8.36
CA LYS A 20 24.11 -5.13 -7.26
C LYS A 20 23.82 -4.04 -6.24
N ARG A 21 23.50 -2.82 -6.68
CA ARG A 21 23.14 -1.71 -5.78
C ARG A 21 21.89 -2.04 -4.96
N ILE A 22 20.91 -2.72 -5.55
CA ILE A 22 19.72 -3.19 -4.85
C ILE A 22 20.09 -4.25 -3.81
N GLU A 23 20.88 -5.26 -4.16
CA GLU A 23 21.38 -6.29 -3.23
C GLU A 23 22.18 -5.67 -2.07
N GLU A 24 23.05 -4.70 -2.36
CA GLU A 24 23.85 -3.97 -1.36
C GLU A 24 23.01 -3.08 -0.45
N SER A 25 21.88 -2.54 -0.94
CA SER A 25 21.00 -1.70 -0.14
C SER A 25 20.27 -2.48 0.96
N GLY A 26 20.07 -3.79 0.77
CA GLY A 26 19.39 -4.66 1.72
C GLY A 26 17.94 -4.27 2.04
N VAL A 27 17.30 -3.43 1.21
CA VAL A 27 15.96 -2.90 1.47
C VAL A 27 14.84 -3.78 0.92
N CYS A 28 15.15 -4.70 -0.01
CA CYS A 28 14.16 -5.52 -0.71
C CYS A 28 14.78 -6.80 -1.28
N ASP A 29 13.94 -7.78 -1.56
CA ASP A 29 14.32 -9.04 -2.20
C ASP A 29 14.08 -8.99 -3.71
N ILE A 30 15.07 -9.43 -4.48
CA ILE A 30 14.99 -9.49 -5.95
C ILE A 30 14.44 -10.85 -6.37
N HIS A 31 13.39 -10.85 -7.20
CA HIS A 31 12.78 -12.08 -7.72
C HIS A 31 13.10 -12.33 -9.18
N ILE A 32 13.01 -11.29 -10.01
CA ILE A 32 13.18 -11.41 -11.46
C ILE A 32 14.02 -10.24 -11.96
N VAL A 33 14.95 -10.54 -12.86
CA VAL A 33 15.76 -9.57 -13.58
C VAL A 33 15.63 -9.89 -15.07
N ASP A 34 15.11 -8.95 -15.85
CA ASP A 34 15.01 -9.03 -17.30
C ASP A 34 16.14 -8.21 -17.94
N GLU A 35 16.76 -8.76 -18.99
CA GLU A 35 17.76 -8.09 -19.83
C GLU A 35 17.22 -6.78 -20.44
N LYS A 36 15.90 -6.64 -20.56
CA LYS A 36 15.23 -5.43 -21.06
C LYS A 36 15.18 -4.28 -20.06
N GLY A 37 15.74 -4.41 -18.86
CA GLY A 37 15.78 -3.33 -17.88
C GLY A 37 14.64 -3.34 -16.85
N TYR A 38 14.00 -4.49 -16.63
CA TYR A 38 12.95 -4.65 -15.62
C TYR A 38 13.44 -5.54 -14.48
N ILE A 39 13.27 -5.08 -13.25
CA ILE A 39 13.63 -5.82 -12.05
C ILE A 39 12.40 -5.86 -11.15
N ILE A 40 11.94 -7.06 -10.81
CA ILE A 40 10.81 -7.27 -9.89
C ILE A 40 11.40 -7.53 -8.51
N VAL A 41 10.99 -6.71 -7.55
CA VAL A 41 11.41 -6.79 -6.16
C VAL A 41 10.21 -6.84 -5.23
N THR A 42 10.41 -7.39 -4.04
CA THR A 42 9.43 -7.35 -2.95
C THR A 42 10.02 -6.56 -1.78
N ILE A 43 9.21 -5.66 -1.25
CA ILE A 43 9.52 -4.81 -0.11
C ILE A 43 8.65 -5.30 1.03
N GLU A 44 9.26 -5.63 2.15
CA GLU A 44 8.56 -5.93 3.39
C GLU A 44 8.70 -4.74 4.35
N GLY A 45 7.70 -4.48 5.18
CA GLY A 45 7.77 -3.44 6.20
C GLY A 45 6.69 -3.60 7.27
N ASP A 46 6.93 -3.05 8.45
CA ASP A 46 5.95 -3.14 9.55
C ASP A 46 4.75 -2.19 9.35
N GLY A 47 4.86 -1.24 8.41
CA GLY A 47 3.75 -0.37 8.03
C GLY A 47 4.05 0.49 6.80
N ILE A 48 3.03 1.21 6.35
CA ILE A 48 3.03 2.00 5.10
C ILE A 48 4.20 2.99 5.04
N GLU A 49 4.54 3.65 6.16
CA GLU A 49 5.65 4.61 6.18
C GLU A 49 7.01 3.97 5.89
N GLU A 50 7.24 2.76 6.37
CA GLU A 50 8.48 2.03 6.15
C GLU A 50 8.59 1.56 4.71
N GLU A 51 7.49 1.06 4.15
CA GLU A 51 7.40 0.66 2.74
C GLU A 51 7.67 1.85 1.81
N ILE A 52 7.09 3.02 2.09
CA ILE A 52 7.34 4.24 1.31
C ILE A 52 8.80 4.67 1.42
N LYS A 53 9.44 4.56 2.60
CA LYS A 53 10.87 4.88 2.76
C LYS A 53 11.73 3.95 1.91
N LYS A 54 11.48 2.62 1.98
CA LYS A 54 12.19 1.62 1.18
C LYS A 54 12.00 1.84 -0.32
N LEU A 55 10.77 2.13 -0.76
CA LEU A 55 10.46 2.49 -2.14
C LEU A 55 11.21 3.74 -2.60
N LYS A 56 11.23 4.80 -1.79
CA LYS A 56 11.98 6.02 -2.09
C LYS A 56 13.48 5.74 -2.24
N THR A 57 14.06 4.96 -1.33
CA THR A 57 15.46 4.56 -1.43
C THR A 57 15.76 3.91 -2.78
N LEU A 58 14.89 3.00 -3.25
CA LEU A 58 15.01 2.37 -4.57
C LEU A 58 14.90 3.39 -5.72
N GLN A 59 13.99 4.36 -5.63
CA GLN A 59 13.83 5.40 -6.64
C GLN A 59 15.06 6.30 -6.77
N PHE A 60 15.79 6.52 -5.66
CA PHE A 60 16.99 7.36 -5.65
C PHE A 60 18.29 6.58 -5.91
N LEU A 61 18.23 5.26 -6.12
CA LEU A 61 19.41 4.49 -6.51
C LEU A 61 19.89 4.93 -7.89
N GLU A 62 21.21 5.06 -8.03
CA GLU A 62 21.83 5.40 -9.30
C GLU A 62 21.49 4.34 -10.37
N GLY A 63 21.16 4.78 -11.57
CA GLY A 63 20.80 3.91 -12.70
C GLY A 63 19.32 3.47 -12.73
N VAL A 64 18.57 3.71 -11.65
CA VAL A 64 17.11 3.52 -11.64
C VAL A 64 16.43 4.68 -12.36
N LEU A 65 15.56 4.34 -13.31
CA LEU A 65 14.73 5.29 -14.06
C LEU A 65 13.39 5.51 -13.36
N SER A 66 12.79 4.44 -12.84
CA SER A 66 11.56 4.47 -12.06
C SER A 66 11.45 3.24 -11.17
N ALA A 67 10.81 3.37 -10.01
CA ALA A 67 10.41 2.24 -9.20
C ALA A 67 8.95 2.44 -8.78
N GLU A 68 8.07 1.55 -9.25
CA GLU A 68 6.62 1.63 -9.08
C GLU A 68 6.09 0.43 -8.31
N MET A 69 5.30 0.69 -7.27
CA MET A 69 4.61 -0.34 -6.52
C MET A 69 3.40 -0.85 -7.31
N VAL A 70 3.33 -2.15 -7.56
CA VAL A 70 2.27 -2.79 -8.35
C VAL A 70 1.14 -3.29 -7.47
N PHE A 71 1.47 -3.83 -6.29
CA PHE A 71 0.51 -4.36 -5.34
C PHE A 71 1.10 -4.35 -3.94
N SER A 72 0.26 -4.12 -2.93
CA SER A 72 0.60 -4.15 -1.50
C SER A 72 -0.44 -5.00 -0.77
N TYR A 73 0.03 -5.87 0.11
CA TYR A 73 -0.77 -6.74 0.95
C TYR A 73 -0.49 -6.46 2.42
N SER A 74 -1.55 -6.16 3.17
CA SER A 74 -1.49 -5.77 4.59
C SER A 74 -2.57 -6.52 5.38
N GLU A 75 -2.27 -7.72 5.88
CA GLU A 75 -3.22 -8.53 6.68
C GLU A 75 -3.65 -7.82 7.97
N GLU A 76 -2.69 -7.28 8.72
CA GLU A 76 -2.95 -6.68 10.04
C GLU A 76 -3.78 -5.39 9.97
N GLU A 77 -3.58 -4.54 8.95
CA GLU A 77 -4.43 -3.37 8.75
C GLU A 77 -5.85 -3.75 8.33
N LEU A 78 -5.99 -4.79 7.50
CA LEU A 78 -7.29 -5.29 7.07
C LEU A 78 -8.09 -5.87 8.24
N ASP A 79 -7.45 -6.62 9.13
CA ASP A 79 -8.11 -7.18 10.31
C ASP A 79 -8.45 -6.10 11.34
N ALA A 80 -7.57 -5.12 11.59
CA ALA A 80 -7.88 -3.98 12.46
C ALA A 80 -9.07 -3.14 11.94
N LEU A 81 -9.17 -2.95 10.62
CA LEU A 81 -10.31 -2.29 9.98
C LEU A 81 -11.61 -3.08 10.14
N ARG A 82 -11.53 -4.42 10.10
CA ARG A 82 -12.70 -5.29 10.34
C ARG A 82 -13.14 -5.23 11.80
N ASP A 83 -12.20 -5.26 12.73
CA ASP A 83 -12.50 -5.14 14.16
C ASP A 83 -13.17 -3.79 14.46
N ASP A 84 -12.68 -2.67 13.91
CA ASP A 84 -13.33 -1.36 14.08
C ASP A 84 -14.76 -1.33 13.51
N LEU A 85 -14.98 -2.01 12.37
CA LEU A 85 -16.31 -2.16 11.79
C LEU A 85 -17.23 -3.05 12.63
N GLU A 86 -16.72 -4.11 13.24
CA GLU A 86 -17.49 -5.00 14.11
C GLU A 86 -17.83 -4.35 15.46
N ILE A 87 -16.97 -3.43 15.94
CA ILE A 87 -17.21 -2.64 17.16
C ILE A 87 -18.27 -1.57 16.94
N GLN A 88 -18.44 -1.06 15.72
CA GLN A 88 -19.54 -0.16 15.38
C GLN A 88 -20.83 -0.95 15.21
N GLU A 89 -21.86 -0.67 16.01
CA GLU A 89 -23.17 -1.29 15.80
C GLU A 89 -23.64 -1.02 14.35
N PRO A 90 -23.90 -2.07 13.55
CA PRO A 90 -24.19 -1.92 12.11
C PRO A 90 -25.54 -1.24 11.87
N VAL A 91 -26.34 -1.13 12.92
CA VAL A 91 -27.67 -0.54 12.92
C VAL A 91 -27.57 0.82 13.63
N PRO A 92 -27.73 1.94 12.92
CA PRO A 92 -27.83 3.24 13.56
C PRO A 92 -28.96 3.25 14.60
N GLU A 93 -28.72 3.81 15.79
CA GLU A 93 -29.70 3.87 16.90
C GLU A 93 -31.09 4.39 16.50
N ILE A 94 -31.16 5.20 15.43
CA ILE A 94 -32.43 5.75 14.93
C ILE A 94 -33.35 4.69 14.34
N LEU A 95 -32.82 3.54 13.91
CA LEU A 95 -33.61 2.40 13.42
C LEU A 95 -34.21 1.57 14.55
N GLU A 96 -33.73 1.74 15.79
CA GLU A 96 -34.27 1.08 16.99
C GLU A 96 -35.42 1.88 17.64
N LYS A 97 -35.61 3.14 17.23
CA LYS A 97 -36.59 4.06 17.82
C LYS A 97 -37.74 4.27 16.86
N ASP A 98 -38.97 4.30 17.37
CA ASP A 98 -40.17 4.60 16.58
C ASP A 98 -40.28 6.13 16.39
N VAL A 99 -39.53 6.64 15.41
CA VAL A 99 -39.47 8.07 15.09
C VAL A 99 -40.19 8.39 13.77
N PRO A 100 -40.90 9.53 13.67
CA PRO A 100 -41.53 9.96 12.42
C PRO A 100 -40.49 10.15 11.31
N ALA A 101 -40.81 9.69 10.09
CA ALA A 101 -39.90 9.72 8.95
C ALA A 101 -39.33 11.12 8.63
N GLU A 102 -40.09 12.16 8.92
CA GLU A 102 -39.72 13.58 8.74
C GLU A 102 -38.52 14.01 9.59
N GLN A 103 -38.22 13.29 10.67
CA GLN A 103 -37.12 13.57 11.59
C GLN A 103 -35.85 12.76 11.28
N ILE A 104 -35.91 11.84 10.30
CA ILE A 104 -34.77 11.02 9.90
C ILE A 104 -33.91 11.81 8.90
N VAL A 105 -32.77 12.31 9.37
CA VAL A 105 -31.79 12.98 8.50
C VAL A 105 -30.91 11.92 7.84
N TYR A 106 -31.30 11.50 6.64
CA TYR A 106 -30.51 10.58 5.83
C TYR A 106 -29.46 11.35 5.02
N HIS A 107 -28.20 11.28 5.43
CA HIS A 107 -27.12 12.01 4.76
C HIS A 107 -26.75 11.44 3.39
N GLY A 108 -27.16 10.20 3.06
CA GLY A 108 -27.01 9.53 1.76
C GLY A 108 -25.58 9.31 1.25
N ASP A 109 -24.64 10.15 1.67
CA ASP A 109 -23.25 10.22 1.31
C ASP A 109 -22.44 10.38 2.61
N LEU A 110 -21.58 9.39 2.88
CA LEU A 110 -20.70 9.34 4.06
C LEU A 110 -19.78 10.57 4.15
N LYS A 111 -19.51 11.26 3.03
CA LYS A 111 -18.67 12.47 3.00
C LYS A 111 -19.23 13.65 3.79
N LYS A 112 -20.56 13.70 4.00
CA LYS A 112 -21.20 14.83 4.70
C LYS A 112 -21.40 14.59 6.20
N LYS A 113 -20.92 13.47 6.74
CA LYS A 113 -21.08 13.12 8.17
C LYS A 113 -20.18 13.96 9.09
N TYR A 114 -19.11 14.56 8.57
CA TYR A 114 -18.07 15.25 9.37
C TYR A 114 -17.85 16.74 8.99
N ILE A 115 -18.85 17.41 8.39
CA ILE A 115 -18.81 18.86 8.12
C ILE A 115 -19.63 19.60 9.19
#